data_AF-A0A3T1B774-F1
#
_entry.id   AF-A0A3T1B774-F1
#
_cell.length_a   1.000
_cell.length_b   1.000
_cell.length_c   1.000
_cell.angle_alpha   90.00
_cell.angle_beta   90.00
_cell.angle_gamma   90.00
#
_symmetry.space_group_name_H-M   'P 1'
#
loop_
_entity.id
_entity.type
_entity.pdbx_description
1 polymer ?
#
loop_
_entity_poly.entity_id
_entity_poly.type
_entity_poly.pdbx_seq_one_letter_code
_entity_poly.pdbx_strand_id
1 'polypeptide(L)'
;MKALFYGWLFGVPFLLIVGVVRRASSPEFPDPAQTAHFATVTGRYLVAALALNIAVPLIGMAVAWRRGEKAWTERFIRSLWWMAVILLFQWALTSGSGQPARDEDPAPRVTHCIPISGGRQCPGG
;
A
#
# COMPACT_ATOMS: atom_id res chain seq x y z
N MET A 1 -28.33 -7.48 -6.60
CA MET A 1 -27.54 -6.57 -7.46
C MET A 1 -27.20 -5.26 -6.76
N LYS A 2 -28.19 -4.43 -6.36
CA LYS A 2 -27.95 -3.17 -5.63
C LYS A 2 -27.10 -3.32 -4.36
N ALA A 3 -27.47 -4.22 -3.45
CA ALA A 3 -26.74 -4.43 -2.20
C ALA A 3 -25.27 -4.85 -2.42
N LEU A 4 -25.02 -5.72 -3.40
CA LEU A 4 -23.67 -6.17 -3.76
C LEU A 4 -22.85 -5.02 -4.37
N PHE A 5 -23.45 -4.23 -5.26
CA PHE A 5 -22.79 -3.09 -5.87
C PHE A 5 -22.49 -1.97 -4.86
N TYR A 6 -23.44 -1.57 -4.03
CA TYR A 6 -23.23 -0.52 -3.03
C TYR A 6 -22.36 -0.98 -1.85
N GLY A 7 -22.56 -2.22 -1.39
CA GLY A 7 -21.71 -2.81 -0.36
C GLY A 7 -20.24 -2.89 -0.82
N TRP A 8 -20.01 -3.22 -2.09
CA TRP A 8 -18.69 -3.12 -2.69
C TRP A 8 -18.19 -1.67 -2.79
N LEU A 9 -18.99 -0.79 -3.40
CA LEU A 9 -18.63 0.60 -3.70
C LEU A 9 -18.26 1.40 -2.44
N PHE A 10 -18.88 1.10 -1.31
CA PHE A 10 -18.57 1.78 -0.04
C PHE A 10 -17.65 0.96 0.86
N GLY A 11 -17.75 -0.37 0.86
CA GLY A 11 -16.99 -1.23 1.77
C GLY A 11 -15.53 -1.44 1.34
N VAL A 12 -15.28 -1.67 0.05
CA VAL A 12 -13.91 -1.98 -0.41
C VAL A 12 -13.01 -0.75 -0.45
N PRO A 13 -13.45 0.43 -0.93
CA PRO A 13 -12.65 1.64 -0.83
C PRO A 13 -12.30 2.02 0.61
N PHE A 14 -13.20 1.75 1.56
CA PHE A 14 -12.90 1.97 2.98
C PHE A 14 -11.70 1.12 3.45
N LEU A 15 -11.65 -0.17 3.10
CA LEU A 15 -10.51 -1.04 3.44
C LEU A 15 -9.21 -0.57 2.78
N LEU A 16 -9.28 -0.11 1.53
CA LEU A 16 -8.13 0.46 0.83
C LEU A 16 -7.63 1.74 1.52
N ILE A 17 -8.53 2.67 1.87
CA ILE A 17 -8.19 3.91 2.58
C ILE A 17 -7.50 3.58 3.90
N VAL A 18 -8.05 2.66 4.70
CA VAL A 18 -7.44 2.25 5.98
C VAL A 18 -6.04 1.65 5.76
N GLY A 19 -5.87 0.80 4.75
CA GLY A 19 -4.57 0.22 4.41
C GLY A 19 -3.54 1.27 3.99
N VAL A 20 -3.96 2.24 3.17
CA VAL A 20 -3.10 3.35 2.72
C VAL A 20 -2.74 4.28 3.87
N VAL A 21 -3.71 4.66 4.71
CA VAL A 21 -3.46 5.48 5.90
C VAL A 21 -2.48 4.77 6.83
N ARG A 22 -2.68 3.48 7.12
CA ARG A 22 -1.73 2.70 7.92
C ARG A 22 -0.32 2.70 7.32
N ARG A 23 -0.19 2.59 6.00
CA ARG A 23 1.10 2.62 5.31
C ARG A 23 1.75 4.01 5.36
N ALA A 24 0.96 5.07 5.31
CA ALA A 24 1.44 6.46 5.36
C ALA A 24 1.74 6.96 6.78
N SER A 25 1.16 6.32 7.81
CA SER A 25 1.26 6.77 9.20
C SER A 25 2.64 6.55 9.84
N SER A 26 3.58 5.88 9.15
CA SER A 26 4.96 5.55 9.60
C SER A 26 5.14 5.51 11.13
N PRO A 27 4.42 4.61 11.84
CA PRO A 27 4.51 4.56 13.29
C PRO A 27 5.93 4.17 13.73
N GLU A 28 6.51 4.95 14.63
CA GLU A 28 7.80 4.67 15.24
C GLU A 28 7.62 3.59 16.30
N PHE A 29 8.10 2.38 16.02
CA PHE A 29 8.15 1.30 17.00
C PHE A 29 9.58 1.15 17.55
N PRO A 30 9.76 1.05 18.87
CA PRO A 30 11.07 0.83 19.48
C PRO A 30 11.61 -0.59 19.25
N ASP A 31 10.76 -1.56 18.91
CA ASP A 31 11.12 -2.95 18.68
C ASP A 31 11.05 -3.31 17.18
N PRO A 32 12.15 -3.79 16.55
CA PRO A 32 12.16 -4.18 15.14
C PRO A 32 11.16 -5.31 14.82
N ALA A 33 10.81 -6.18 15.77
CA ALA A 33 9.81 -7.23 15.55
C ALA A 33 8.41 -6.63 15.36
N GLN A 34 8.09 -5.52 16.05
CA GLN A 34 6.81 -4.83 15.93
C GLN A 34 6.69 -4.11 14.58
N THR A 35 7.78 -3.49 14.11
CA THR A 35 7.85 -2.88 12.78
C THR A 35 7.60 -3.92 11.69
N ALA A 36 8.25 -5.08 11.76
CA ALA A 36 8.08 -6.16 10.79
C ALA A 36 6.66 -6.74 10.81
N HIS A 37 6.08 -6.93 12.00
CA HIS A 37 4.70 -7.39 12.15
C HIS A 37 3.69 -6.37 11.58
N PHE A 38 3.86 -5.07 11.87
CA PHE A 38 3.00 -4.01 11.36
C PHE A 38 3.05 -3.93 9.82
N ALA A 39 4.23 -4.03 9.23
CA ALA A 39 4.42 -4.05 7.78
C ALA A 39 3.73 -5.26 7.14
N THR A 40 3.88 -6.45 7.75
CA THR A 40 3.26 -7.69 7.27
C THR A 40 1.74 -7.62 7.30
N VAL A 41 1.17 -7.16 8.42
CA VAL A 41 -0.29 -7.03 8.57
C VAL A 41 -0.84 -5.99 7.61
N THR A 42 -0.20 -4.82 7.50
CA THR A 42 -0.60 -3.76 6.57
C THR A 42 -0.53 -4.24 5.11
N GLY A 43 0.50 -5.01 4.76
CA GLY A 43 0.59 -5.67 3.45
C GLY A 43 -0.57 -6.63 3.18
N ARG A 44 -0.92 -7.48 4.14
CA ARG A 44 -2.08 -8.40 4.02
C ARG A 44 -3.39 -7.65 3.83
N TYR A 45 -3.62 -6.57 4.57
CA TYR A 45 -4.83 -5.74 4.40
C TYR A 45 -4.91 -5.13 3.00
N LEU A 46 -3.80 -4.59 2.49
CA LEU A 46 -3.75 -4.01 1.15
C LEU A 46 -4.00 -5.06 0.06
N VAL A 47 -3.37 -6.24 0.17
CA VAL A 47 -3.57 -7.35 -0.77
C VAL A 47 -5.02 -7.85 -0.73
N ALA A 48 -5.58 -8.05 0.46
CA ALA A 48 -6.96 -8.49 0.63
C ALA A 48 -7.95 -7.45 0.07
N ALA A 49 -7.73 -6.17 0.35
CA ALA A 49 -8.56 -5.09 -0.16
C ALA A 49 -8.50 -5.02 -1.70
N LEU A 50 -7.31 -5.15 -2.30
CA LEU A 50 -7.14 -5.20 -3.76
C LEU A 50 -7.84 -6.42 -4.37
N ALA A 51 -7.69 -7.60 -3.75
CA ALA A 51 -8.33 -8.83 -4.21
C ALA A 51 -9.86 -8.70 -4.19
N LEU A 52 -10.42 -8.17 -3.09
CA LEU A 52 -11.86 -7.90 -2.97
C LEU A 52 -12.32 -6.85 -3.99
N ASN A 53 -11.47 -5.87 -4.30
CA ASN A 53 -11.79 -4.82 -5.27
C ASN A 53 -11.99 -5.38 -6.68
N ILE A 54 -11.31 -6.47 -7.02
CA ILE A 54 -11.41 -7.15 -8.32
C ILE A 54 -12.47 -8.25 -8.28
N ALA A 55 -12.47 -9.08 -7.24
CA ALA A 55 -13.30 -10.27 -7.16
C ALA A 55 -14.80 -9.93 -7.09
N VAL A 56 -15.18 -8.92 -6.30
CA VAL A 56 -16.61 -8.61 -6.09
C VAL A 56 -17.28 -8.06 -7.35
N PRO A 57 -16.69 -7.14 -8.14
CA PRO A 57 -17.25 -6.74 -9.43
C PRO A 57 -17.31 -7.88 -10.45
N LEU A 58 -16.33 -8.78 -10.47
CA LEU A 58 -16.34 -9.95 -11.36
C LEU A 58 -17.48 -10.91 -11.00
N ILE A 59 -17.68 -11.18 -9.70
CA ILE A 59 -18.81 -11.98 -9.22
C ILE A 59 -20.13 -11.27 -9.55
N GLY A 60 -20.23 -9.97 -9.30
CA GLY A 60 -21.40 -9.15 -9.64
C GLY A 60 -21.73 -9.20 -11.13
N MET A 61 -20.72 -9.08 -12.00
CA MET A 61 -20.85 -9.19 -13.46
C MET A 61 -21.32 -10.59 -13.86
N ALA A 62 -20.70 -11.65 -13.34
CA ALA A 62 -21.08 -13.03 -13.66
C ALA A 62 -22.52 -13.33 -13.25
N VAL A 63 -22.96 -12.84 -12.09
CA VAL A 63 -24.35 -12.95 -11.63
C VAL A 63 -25.29 -12.13 -12.50
N ALA A 64 -24.95 -10.89 -12.86
CA ALA A 64 -25.75 -10.04 -13.75
C ALA A 64 -25.96 -10.69 -15.12
N TRP A 65 -24.87 -11.21 -15.68
CA TRP A 65 -24.85 -11.85 -16.99
C TRP A 65 -25.70 -13.12 -16.99
N ARG A 66 -25.56 -13.99 -15.98
CA ARG A 66 -26.41 -15.18 -15.82
C ARG A 66 -27.90 -14.85 -15.66
N ARG A 67 -28.24 -13.67 -15.10
CA ARG A 67 -29.63 -13.21 -14.93
C ARG A 67 -30.17 -12.44 -16.14
N GLY A 68 -29.36 -12.22 -17.18
CA GLY A 68 -29.76 -11.44 -18.36
C GLY A 68 -29.92 -9.94 -18.10
N GLU A 69 -29.45 -9.43 -16.97
CA GLU A 69 -29.62 -8.03 -16.56
C GLU A 69 -28.56 -7.12 -17.24
N LYS A 70 -28.74 -6.84 -18.54
CA LYS A 70 -27.76 -6.09 -19.37
C LYS A 70 -27.30 -4.77 -18.73
N ALA A 71 -28.23 -3.99 -18.19
CA ALA A 71 -27.92 -2.71 -17.53
C ALA A 71 -26.99 -2.87 -16.32
N TRP A 72 -27.07 -3.98 -15.59
CA TRP A 72 -26.19 -4.25 -14.45
C TRP A 72 -24.84 -4.77 -14.89
N THR A 73 -24.79 -5.62 -15.92
CA THR A 73 -23.53 -6.07 -16.54
C THR A 73 -22.71 -4.88 -17.03
N GLU A 74 -23.33 -3.94 -17.75
CA GLU A 74 -22.67 -2.72 -18.21
C GLU A 74 -22.12 -1.86 -17.07
N ARG A 75 -22.86 -1.74 -15.96
CA ARG A 75 -22.38 -1.00 -14.78
C ARG A 75 -21.14 -1.66 -14.17
N PHE A 76 -21.12 -2.98 -14.03
CA PHE A 76 -19.93 -3.69 -13.52
C PHE A 76 -18.73 -3.58 -14.47
N ILE A 77 -18.95 -3.70 -15.78
CA ILE A 77 -17.89 -3.51 -16.80
C ILE A 77 -17.32 -2.09 -16.71
N ARG A 78 -18.19 -1.06 -16.69
CA ARG A 78 -17.77 0.34 -16.60
C ARG A 78 -17.00 0.63 -15.31
N SER A 79 -17.42 0.01 -14.20
CA SER A 79 -16.73 0.10 -12.92
C SER A 79 -15.34 -0.51 -12.95
N LEU A 80 -15.20 -1.72 -13.53
CA LEU A 80 -13.89 -2.37 -13.72
C LEU A 80 -12.98 -1.53 -14.63
N TRP A 81 -13.54 -0.95 -15.68
CA TRP A 81 -12.80 -0.10 -16.62
C TRP A 81 -12.27 1.16 -15.94
N TRP A 82 -13.10 1.88 -15.18
CA TRP A 82 -12.68 3.03 -14.39
C TRP A 82 -11.61 2.68 -13.35
N MET A 83 -11.74 1.53 -12.69
CA MET A 83 -10.73 1.05 -11.75
C MET A 83 -9.37 0.84 -12.44
N ALA A 84 -9.36 0.18 -13.61
CA ALA A 84 -8.14 -0.02 -14.37
C ALA A 84 -7.48 1.31 -14.79
N VAL A 85 -8.28 2.29 -15.21
CA VAL A 85 -7.79 3.63 -15.53
C VAL A 85 -7.18 4.33 -14.32
N ILE A 86 -7.84 4.29 -13.16
CA ILE A 86 -7.30 4.90 -11.93
C ILE A 86 -5.96 4.26 -11.55
N LEU A 87 -5.85 2.93 -11.64
CA LEU A 87 -4.60 2.21 -11.35
C LEU A 87 -3.49 2.56 -12.34
N LEU A 88 -3.80 2.62 -13.64
CA LEU A 88 -2.86 3.05 -14.68
C LEU A 88 -2.41 4.50 -14.46
N PHE A 89 -3.32 5.39 -14.10
CA PHE A 89 -3.02 6.78 -13.81
C PHE A 89 -2.12 6.91 -12.57
N GLN A 90 -2.42 6.20 -11.48
CA GLN A 90 -1.51 6.14 -10.32
C GLN A 90 -0.14 5.58 -10.67
N TRP A 91 -0.10 4.52 -11.47
CA TRP A 91 1.17 3.96 -11.94
C TRP A 91 1.97 4.99 -12.74
N ALA A 92 1.34 5.75 -13.64
CA ALA A 92 2.00 6.81 -14.40
C ALA A 92 2.53 7.95 -13.52
N LEU A 93 1.81 8.33 -12.46
CA LEU A 93 2.28 9.36 -11.51
C LEU A 93 3.45 8.87 -10.63
N THR A 94 3.44 7.59 -10.27
CA THR A 94 4.44 7.00 -9.36
C THR A 94 5.69 6.50 -10.09
N SER A 95 5.58 6.07 -11.35
CA SER A 95 6.72 5.63 -12.16
C SER A 95 7.67 6.78 -12.52
N GLY A 96 7.17 8.02 -12.58
CA GLY A 96 8.00 9.22 -12.77
C GLY A 96 8.60 9.81 -11.49
N SER A 97 8.18 9.36 -10.31
CA SER A 97 8.58 9.94 -9.01
C SER A 97 9.53 9.04 -8.21
N GLY A 98 10.33 8.24 -8.91
CA GLY A 98 11.48 7.54 -8.33
C GLY A 98 12.54 8.54 -7.85
N GLN A 99 12.28 9.23 -6.75
CA GLN A 99 13.35 9.75 -5.92
C GLN A 99 14.13 8.51 -5.46
N PRO A 100 15.42 8.37 -5.81
CA PRO A 100 16.23 7.34 -5.18
C PRO A 100 16.10 7.53 -3.66
N ALA A 101 15.97 6.42 -2.94
CA ALA A 101 16.05 6.43 -1.49
C ALA A 101 17.23 7.35 -1.14
N ARG A 102 16.95 8.43 -0.41
CA ARG A 102 17.99 9.33 0.05
C ARG A 102 18.94 8.41 0.80
N ASP A 103 20.10 8.15 0.19
CA ASP A 103 21.16 7.35 0.80
C ASP A 103 21.25 7.82 2.25
N GLU A 104 21.21 6.86 3.18
CA GLU A 104 21.52 7.10 4.58
C GLU A 104 22.63 8.14 4.62
N ASP A 105 22.39 9.28 5.28
CA ASP A 105 23.43 10.28 5.50
C ASP A 105 24.65 9.49 5.98
N PRO A 106 25.76 9.47 5.21
CA PRO A 106 26.86 8.57 5.50
C PRO A 106 27.27 8.83 6.94
N ALA A 107 27.32 7.78 7.76
CA ALA A 107 27.68 7.87 9.16
C ALA A 107 28.84 8.86 9.28
N PRO A 108 28.71 9.91 10.13
CA PRO A 108 29.65 11.02 10.12
C PRO A 108 31.05 10.45 10.20
N ARG A 109 31.91 10.77 9.21
CA ARG A 109 33.31 10.36 9.28
C ARG A 109 33.84 10.85 10.60
N VAL A 110 34.20 9.92 11.47
CA VAL A 110 34.84 10.22 12.74
C VAL A 110 36.23 10.75 12.40
N THR A 111 36.32 12.05 12.11
CA THR A 111 37.58 12.73 11.75
C THR A 111 38.44 13.00 12.98
N HIS A 112 37.86 12.87 14.19
CA HIS A 112 38.58 13.10 15.43
C HIS A 112 38.25 12.02 16.46
N CYS A 113 39.30 11.33 16.90
CA CYS A 113 39.26 10.45 18.05
C CYS A 113 38.90 11.30 19.28
N ILE A 114 37.72 11.11 19.86
CA ILE A 114 37.35 11.74 21.12
C ILE A 114 38.09 10.96 22.21
N PRO A 115 39.09 11.55 22.89
CA PRO A 115 39.76 10.88 23.98
C PRO A 115 38.78 10.68 25.12
N ILE A 116 38.40 9.43 25.37
CA ILE A 116 37.65 9.06 26.57
C ILE A 116 38.61 9.25 27.74
N SER A 117 38.20 10.04 28.74
CA SER A 117 38.93 10.25 29.99
C SER A 117 39.22 8.89 30.63
N GLY A 118 40.44 8.38 30.46
CA GLY A 118 40.78 6.99 30.78
C GLY A 118 41.99 6.42 30.02
N GLY A 119 42.49 7.12 29.00
CA GLY A 119 43.85 6.93 28.49
C GLY A 119 44.13 5.57 27.84
N ARG A 120 43.60 5.37 26.63
CA ARG A 120 44.18 4.52 25.58
C ARG A 120 43.59 4.96 24.23
N GLN A 121 44.37 5.72 23.47
CA GLN A 121 44.02 6.19 22.13
C GLN A 121 44.15 5.06 21.10
N CYS A 122 43.25 5.07 20.11
CA CYS A 122 43.17 4.14 19.00
C CYS A 122 44.49 4.04 18.20
N PRO A 123 45.06 2.84 18.03
CA PRO A 123 46.07 2.61 17.00
C PRO A 123 45.37 2.37 15.65
N GLY A 124 45.40 3.39 14.80
CA GLY A 124 45.39 3.35 13.33
C GLY A 124 44.33 2.50 12.60
N GLY A 125 43.45 3.18 11.86
CA GLY A 125 42.92 2.72 10.57
C GLY A 125 41.86 1.64 10.61
#